data_AF-A0A7W0QLQ0-F1
#
_entry.id   AF-A0A7W0QLQ0-F1
#
_cell.length_a   1.000
_cell.length_b   1.000
_cell.length_c   1.000
_cell.angle_alpha   90.00
_cell.angle_beta   90.00
_cell.angle_gamma   90.00
#
_symmetry.space_group_name_H-M   'P 1'
#
loop_
_entity.id
_entity.type
_entity.pdbx_description
1 polymer ?
#
loop_
_entity_poly.entity_id
_entity_poly.type
_entity_poly.pdbx_seq_one_letter_code
_entity_poly.pdbx_strand_id
1 'polypeptide(L)'
;MPLIVRTWNIFHGNALPPRRRGYLREMIELVCRDSPDVVCLQEVPVWGIARLEEWSSMQALAVVTRSPRVPGQTAARITRWNQGFFRSAFVGQGNAVLVARSLAAEDRGHMQISDRGRERRVVQAVGVAEKYLVANLHANHGREDAQLELERSRAFAEAASRVDEIVVLAGDFNLSDIQLDGYSNPTTGIDHVLVQDASVSAPLVWPTERREQNGVVLSDHAPVEVTIW
;
A
#
# COMPACT_ATOMS: atom_id res chain seq x y z
N MET A 1 14.51 -17.28 -7.22
CA MET A 1 15.08 -16.20 -6.37
C MET A 1 13.97 -15.77 -5.42
N PRO A 2 14.28 -15.39 -4.19
CA PRO A 2 13.26 -14.90 -3.27
C PRO A 2 12.57 -13.63 -3.82
N LEU A 3 11.30 -13.43 -3.48
CA LEU A 3 10.55 -12.20 -3.75
C LEU A 3 10.45 -11.37 -2.45
N ILE A 4 10.89 -10.12 -2.47
CA ILE A 4 10.77 -9.18 -1.36
C ILE A 4 9.55 -8.29 -1.59
N VAL A 5 8.54 -8.44 -0.72
CA VAL A 5 7.31 -7.65 -0.75
C VAL A 5 7.28 -6.71 0.45
N ARG A 6 6.96 -5.44 0.20
CA ARG A 6 6.75 -4.43 1.23
C ARG A 6 5.34 -3.85 1.15
N THR A 7 4.81 -3.41 2.27
CA THR A 7 3.64 -2.52 2.31
C THR A 7 3.92 -1.28 3.16
N TRP A 8 3.34 -0.14 2.77
CA TRP A 8 3.39 1.08 3.59
C TRP A 8 2.22 2.03 3.30
N ASN A 9 1.44 2.33 4.34
CA ASN A 9 0.55 3.48 4.33
C ASN A 9 1.38 4.76 4.48
N ILE A 10 1.44 5.56 3.41
CA ILE A 10 2.31 6.75 3.36
C ILE A 10 1.64 8.02 3.89
N PHE A 11 0.44 7.90 4.46
CA PHE A 11 -0.29 8.96 5.16
C PHE A 11 -0.35 10.28 4.36
N HIS A 12 -0.65 10.19 3.06
CA HIS A 12 -0.66 11.33 2.14
C HIS A 12 0.67 12.12 2.05
N GLY A 13 1.79 11.52 2.47
CA GLY A 13 3.11 12.15 2.57
C GLY A 13 3.34 12.91 3.88
N ASN A 14 2.49 12.76 4.90
CA ASN A 14 2.66 13.43 6.19
C ASN A 14 3.67 12.69 7.09
N ALA A 15 4.39 13.46 7.90
CA ALA A 15 5.26 12.92 8.93
C ALA A 15 4.60 13.03 10.33
N LEU A 16 5.19 12.39 11.33
CA LEU A 16 4.82 12.49 12.73
C LEU A 16 5.95 13.21 13.52
N PRO A 17 5.66 14.37 14.16
CA PRO A 17 4.44 15.17 14.03
C PRO A 17 4.31 15.83 12.64
N PRO A 18 3.08 16.16 12.19
CA PRO A 18 2.86 16.79 10.89
C PRO A 18 3.61 18.12 10.71
N ARG A 19 4.10 18.38 9.51
CA ARG A 19 4.82 19.61 9.13
C ARG A 19 4.17 20.27 7.92
N ARG A 20 4.56 21.52 7.62
CA ARG A 20 4.09 22.23 6.42
C ARG A 20 4.59 21.61 5.12
N ARG A 21 5.82 21.07 5.15
CA ARG A 21 6.40 20.24 4.10
C ARG A 21 5.92 18.80 4.30
N GLY A 22 5.48 18.15 3.24
CA GLY A 22 5.33 16.69 3.21
C GLY A 22 6.54 16.04 2.56
N TYR A 23 6.60 14.73 2.75
CA TYR A 23 7.78 13.89 2.56
C TYR A 23 7.48 12.73 1.60
N LEU A 24 6.50 12.91 0.71
CA LEU A 24 6.02 11.84 -0.16
C LEU A 24 7.16 11.24 -0.99
N ARG A 25 7.97 12.09 -1.63
CA ARG A 25 9.11 11.64 -2.42
C ARG A 25 10.12 10.88 -1.56
N GLU A 26 10.45 11.43 -0.40
CA GLU A 26 11.40 10.86 0.55
C GLU A 26 10.93 9.50 1.07
N MET A 27 9.62 9.31 1.29
CA MET A 27 9.04 8.02 1.63
C MET A 27 9.19 7.01 0.49
N ILE A 28 8.83 7.37 -0.75
CA ILE A 28 8.95 6.47 -1.90
C ILE A 28 10.42 6.09 -2.14
N GLU A 29 11.32 7.07 -2.13
CA GLU A 29 12.76 6.81 -2.28
C GLU A 29 13.31 5.95 -1.14
N LEU A 30 12.82 6.12 0.10
CA LEU A 30 13.25 5.33 1.25
C LEU A 30 12.81 3.86 1.14
N VAL A 31 11.54 3.61 0.84
CA VAL A 31 10.98 2.24 0.79
C VAL A 31 11.45 1.47 -0.45
N CYS A 32 11.99 2.14 -1.46
CA CYS A 32 12.55 1.50 -2.67
C CYS A 32 14.09 1.43 -2.68
N ARG A 33 14.79 2.01 -1.69
CA ARG A 33 16.23 2.29 -1.74
C ARG A 33 17.12 1.07 -2.03
N ASP A 34 16.81 -0.05 -1.41
CA ASP A 34 17.51 -1.34 -1.50
C ASP A 34 16.83 -2.31 -2.48
N SER A 35 16.05 -1.76 -3.43
CA SER A 35 15.49 -2.47 -4.58
C SER A 35 14.61 -3.69 -4.21
N PRO A 36 13.51 -3.50 -3.45
CA PRO A 36 12.53 -4.56 -3.26
C PRO A 36 11.86 -4.93 -4.59
N ASP A 37 11.31 -6.13 -4.68
CA ASP A 37 10.62 -6.59 -5.89
C ASP A 37 9.23 -5.96 -6.02
N VAL A 38 8.52 -5.82 -4.89
CA VAL A 38 7.16 -5.26 -4.84
C VAL A 38 6.99 -4.33 -3.65
N VAL A 39 6.33 -3.18 -3.85
CA VAL A 39 5.90 -2.27 -2.78
C VAL A 39 4.43 -1.92 -2.94
N CYS A 40 3.60 -2.28 -1.97
CA CYS A 40 2.20 -1.90 -1.85
C CYS A 40 2.08 -0.58 -1.06
N LEU A 41 1.41 0.41 -1.63
CA LEU A 41 1.23 1.73 -1.05
C LEU A 41 -0.25 2.02 -0.83
N GLN A 42 -0.57 2.64 0.30
CA GLN A 42 -1.90 3.13 0.64
C GLN A 42 -1.86 4.62 0.95
N GLU A 43 -2.98 5.32 0.78
CA GLU A 43 -3.08 6.78 0.97
C GLU A 43 -2.13 7.59 0.07
N VAL A 44 -1.89 7.11 -1.15
CA VAL A 44 -1.14 7.87 -2.14
C VAL A 44 -2.00 9.05 -2.60
N PRO A 45 -1.54 10.30 -2.47
CA PRO A 45 -2.30 11.43 -2.98
C PRO A 45 -2.34 11.38 -4.51
N VAL A 46 -3.48 11.70 -5.14
CA VAL A 46 -3.69 11.49 -6.59
C VAL A 46 -2.63 12.20 -7.45
N TRP A 47 -2.16 13.39 -7.06
CA TRP A 47 -1.10 14.09 -7.80
C TRP A 47 0.25 13.36 -7.74
N GLY A 48 0.49 12.57 -6.71
CA GLY A 48 1.71 11.80 -6.50
C GLY A 48 1.78 10.54 -7.37
N ILE A 49 0.63 9.99 -7.79
CA ILE A 49 0.55 8.80 -8.65
C ILE A 49 1.41 8.97 -9.91
N ALA A 50 1.31 10.12 -10.57
CA ALA A 50 2.07 10.43 -11.80
C ALA A 50 3.59 10.56 -11.59
N ARG A 51 4.08 10.50 -10.35
CA ARG A 51 5.49 10.64 -9.98
C ARG A 51 6.08 9.37 -9.38
N LEU A 52 5.26 8.34 -9.11
CA LEU A 52 5.70 7.13 -8.44
C LEU A 52 6.84 6.44 -9.20
N GLU A 53 6.71 6.29 -10.52
CA GLU A 53 7.76 5.66 -11.34
C GLU A 53 9.07 6.45 -11.33
N GLU A 54 8.99 7.79 -11.35
CA GLU A 54 10.15 8.68 -11.31
C GLU A 54 10.90 8.53 -9.98
N TRP A 55 10.18 8.50 -8.86
CA TRP A 55 10.80 8.47 -7.52
C TRP A 55 11.23 7.07 -7.08
N SER A 56 10.53 6.03 -7.51
CA SER A 56 10.84 4.65 -7.14
C SER A 56 11.80 3.97 -8.11
N SER A 57 11.92 4.46 -9.35
CA SER A 57 12.50 3.73 -10.49
C SER A 57 11.81 2.39 -10.82
N MET A 58 10.66 2.11 -10.20
CA MET A 58 9.82 0.93 -10.42
C MET A 58 8.72 1.25 -11.45
N GLN A 59 8.03 0.22 -11.96
CA GLN A 59 6.78 0.42 -12.70
C GLN A 59 5.62 0.54 -11.70
N ALA A 60 4.64 1.40 -11.95
CA ALA A 60 3.58 1.70 -10.97
C ALA A 60 2.18 1.41 -11.53
N LEU A 61 1.44 0.54 -10.84
CA LEU A 61 0.04 0.27 -11.11
C LEU A 61 -0.80 0.87 -9.99
N ALA A 62 -1.64 1.87 -10.28
CA ALA A 62 -2.38 2.61 -9.25
C ALA A 62 -3.89 2.63 -9.47
N VAL A 63 -4.64 2.61 -8.37
CA VAL A 63 -6.10 2.72 -8.35
C VAL A 63 -6.51 3.91 -7.49
N VAL A 64 -7.28 4.83 -8.07
CA VAL A 64 -7.86 5.96 -7.32
C VAL A 64 -9.01 5.45 -6.46
N THR A 65 -8.89 5.60 -5.14
CA THR A 65 -9.89 5.19 -4.16
C THR A 65 -10.91 6.31 -3.92
N ARG A 66 -10.45 7.56 -3.97
CA ARG A 66 -11.25 8.77 -3.80
C ARG A 66 -10.81 9.85 -4.78
N SER A 67 -11.73 10.30 -5.63
CA SER A 67 -11.46 11.41 -6.56
C SER A 67 -11.26 12.74 -5.81
N PRO A 68 -10.35 13.61 -6.27
CA PRO A 68 -10.22 14.97 -5.76
C PRO A 68 -11.52 15.75 -6.00
N ARG A 69 -11.89 16.64 -5.06
CA ARG A 69 -13.05 17.53 -5.22
C ARG A 69 -12.77 18.77 -6.08
N VAL A 70 -11.51 19.02 -6.47
CA VAL A 70 -11.10 20.18 -7.26
C VAL A 70 -10.30 19.72 -8.49
N PRO A 71 -10.65 20.12 -9.73
CA PRO A 71 -9.92 19.72 -10.94
C PRO A 71 -8.57 20.44 -11.12
N GLY A 72 -7.57 19.73 -11.65
CA GLY A 72 -6.44 20.33 -12.40
C GLY A 72 -5.24 20.91 -11.62
N GLN A 73 -4.41 21.67 -12.36
CA GLN A 73 -3.11 22.25 -11.94
C GLN A 73 -3.17 23.13 -10.67
N THR A 74 -4.37 23.59 -10.33
CA THR A 74 -4.65 24.39 -9.13
C THR A 74 -4.52 23.57 -7.86
N ALA A 75 -4.94 22.30 -7.86
CA ALA A 75 -4.75 21.38 -6.73
C ALA A 75 -3.26 21.15 -6.45
N ALA A 76 -2.45 20.94 -7.49
CA ALA A 76 -0.99 20.74 -7.37
C ALA A 76 -0.22 21.98 -6.90
N ARG A 77 -0.70 23.19 -7.22
CA ARG A 77 -0.11 24.46 -6.73
C ARG A 77 -0.50 24.76 -5.28
N ILE A 78 -1.75 24.49 -4.90
CA ILE A 78 -2.26 24.68 -3.53
C ILE A 78 -1.64 23.68 -2.56
N THR A 79 -1.51 22.41 -2.96
CA THR A 79 -0.86 21.38 -2.12
C THR A 79 0.61 21.68 -1.90
N ARG A 80 1.33 22.28 -2.84
CA ARG A 80 2.75 22.65 -2.66
C ARG A 80 2.98 23.72 -1.58
N TRP A 81 1.96 24.50 -1.23
CA TRP A 81 2.08 25.63 -0.29
C TRP A 81 1.65 25.33 1.15
N ASN A 82 0.88 24.26 1.41
CA ASN A 82 0.48 23.86 2.77
C ASN A 82 0.07 22.37 2.83
N GLN A 83 1.04 21.45 2.85
CA GLN A 83 0.75 20.01 2.89
C GLN A 83 0.17 19.56 4.25
N GLY A 84 0.47 20.29 5.33
CA GLY A 84 -0.01 19.96 6.68
C GLY A 84 -1.44 20.39 7.04
N PHE A 85 -2.21 21.04 6.15
CA PHE A 85 -3.54 21.60 6.52
C PHE A 85 -4.70 21.21 5.59
N PHE A 86 -4.44 20.81 4.34
CA PHE A 86 -5.52 20.48 3.41
C PHE A 86 -5.96 19.02 3.55
N ARG A 87 -7.13 18.84 4.18
CA ARG A 87 -7.87 17.57 4.32
C ARG A 87 -7.81 16.73 3.03
N SER A 88 -7.61 15.43 3.17
CA SER A 88 -7.63 14.37 2.14
C SER A 88 -8.76 14.51 1.09
N ALA A 89 -9.88 15.14 1.47
CA ALA A 89 -11.00 15.47 0.59
C ALA A 89 -10.67 16.34 -0.63
N PHE A 90 -9.65 17.20 -0.58
CA PHE A 90 -9.31 18.09 -1.69
C PHE A 90 -8.36 17.46 -2.70
N VAL A 91 -7.52 16.54 -2.23
CA VAL A 91 -6.42 15.96 -3.00
C VAL A 91 -6.82 14.64 -3.66
N GLY A 92 -7.82 13.97 -3.10
CA GLY A 92 -8.11 12.59 -3.45
C GLY A 92 -7.01 11.66 -2.96
N GLN A 93 -7.29 10.36 -2.99
CA GLN A 93 -6.33 9.33 -2.61
C GLN A 93 -6.48 8.09 -3.49
N GLY A 94 -5.43 7.27 -3.49
CA GLY A 94 -5.38 5.99 -4.17
C GLY A 94 -4.42 5.02 -3.49
N ASN A 95 -4.46 3.79 -3.99
CA ASN A 95 -3.50 2.74 -3.68
C ASN A 95 -2.57 2.56 -4.90
N ALA A 96 -1.38 2.05 -4.68
CA ALA A 96 -0.47 1.68 -5.76
C ALA A 96 0.31 0.41 -5.45
N VAL A 97 0.64 -0.35 -6.48
CA VAL A 97 1.61 -1.44 -6.42
C VAL A 97 2.78 -1.05 -7.31
N LEU A 98 3.96 -0.90 -6.70
CA LEU A 98 5.22 -0.70 -7.39
C LEU A 98 5.86 -2.05 -7.63
N VAL A 99 6.30 -2.33 -8.86
CA VAL A 99 6.97 -3.58 -9.21
C VAL A 99 8.33 -3.29 -9.84
N ALA A 100 9.37 -4.04 -9.45
CA ALA A 100 10.69 -3.89 -10.05
C ALA A 100 10.61 -4.02 -11.58
N ARG A 101 11.30 -3.17 -12.33
CA ARG A 101 11.22 -3.14 -13.81
C ARG A 101 11.77 -4.40 -14.49
N SER A 102 12.56 -5.19 -13.77
CA SER A 102 13.05 -6.49 -14.20
C SER A 102 11.99 -7.60 -14.14
N LEU A 103 10.84 -7.35 -13.51
CA LEU A 103 9.75 -8.30 -13.37
C LEU A 103 8.56 -7.89 -14.26
N ALA A 104 7.88 -8.89 -14.83
CA ALA A 104 6.60 -8.66 -15.48
C ALA A 104 5.55 -8.25 -14.45
N ALA A 105 4.72 -7.26 -14.77
CA ALA A 105 3.59 -6.84 -13.97
C ALA A 105 2.32 -6.76 -14.83
N GLU A 106 1.21 -7.28 -14.33
CA GLU A 106 -0.07 -7.31 -15.04
C GLU A 106 -1.19 -6.83 -14.11
N ASP A 107 -1.97 -5.82 -14.54
CA ASP A 107 -3.16 -5.40 -13.81
C ASP A 107 -4.22 -6.51 -13.86
N ARG A 108 -4.59 -7.05 -12.69
CA ARG A 108 -5.64 -8.08 -12.54
C ARG A 108 -6.98 -7.49 -12.13
N GLY A 109 -7.07 -6.16 -12.08
CA GLY A 109 -8.26 -5.42 -11.71
C GLY A 109 -8.32 -5.09 -10.21
N HIS A 110 -9.44 -4.51 -9.83
CA HIS A 110 -9.69 -4.07 -8.46
C HIS A 110 -11.16 -4.19 -8.11
N MET A 111 -11.45 -4.32 -6.81
CA MET A 111 -12.82 -4.41 -6.30
C MET A 111 -12.99 -3.48 -5.11
N GLN A 112 -14.14 -2.81 -5.02
CA GLN A 112 -14.52 -2.11 -3.79
C GLN A 112 -14.85 -3.14 -2.71
N ILE A 113 -14.14 -3.08 -1.58
CA ILE A 113 -14.31 -4.00 -0.46
C ILE A 113 -15.22 -3.42 0.61
N SER A 114 -15.34 -2.10 0.71
CA SER A 114 -16.19 -1.42 1.69
C SER A 114 -17.67 -1.40 1.33
N ASP A 115 -18.53 -1.42 2.34
CA ASP A 115 -19.98 -1.27 2.16
C ASP A 115 -20.40 0.10 1.62
N ARG A 116 -21.61 0.16 1.04
CA ARG A 116 -22.21 1.41 0.57
C ARG A 116 -22.44 2.36 1.76
N GLY A 117 -22.08 3.62 1.60
CA GLY A 117 -22.20 4.64 2.65
C GLY A 117 -20.98 4.73 3.58
N ARG A 118 -20.06 3.77 3.54
CA ARG A 118 -18.74 3.88 4.16
C ARG A 118 -17.76 4.63 3.25
N GLU A 119 -16.59 4.98 3.78
CA GLU A 119 -15.48 5.44 2.95
C GLU A 119 -15.12 4.33 1.96
N ARG A 120 -14.95 4.71 0.69
CA ARG A 120 -14.64 3.77 -0.39
C ARG A 120 -13.24 3.19 -0.19
N ARG A 121 -13.17 1.90 0.08
CA ARG A 121 -11.94 1.09 0.15
C ARG A 121 -11.91 0.08 -0.98
N VAL A 122 -10.72 -0.16 -1.53
CA VAL A 122 -10.53 -1.12 -2.63
C VAL A 122 -9.40 -2.08 -2.31
N VAL A 123 -9.52 -3.28 -2.84
CA VAL A 123 -8.40 -4.19 -3.08
C VAL A 123 -8.01 -4.09 -4.55
N GLN A 124 -6.71 -4.03 -4.84
CA GLN A 124 -6.14 -4.02 -6.19
C GLN A 124 -5.24 -5.24 -6.35
N ALA A 125 -5.48 -6.07 -7.38
CA ALA A 125 -4.67 -7.24 -7.67
C ALA A 125 -3.71 -6.98 -8.83
N VAL A 126 -2.46 -7.42 -8.69
CA VAL A 126 -1.41 -7.32 -9.70
C VAL A 126 -0.69 -8.67 -9.81
N GLY A 127 -0.67 -9.24 -11.01
CA GLY A 127 0.16 -10.41 -11.31
C GLY A 127 1.63 -9.98 -11.42
N VAL A 128 2.53 -10.71 -10.77
CA VAL A 128 3.97 -10.39 -10.71
C VAL A 128 4.79 -11.63 -11.08
N ALA A 129 5.72 -11.45 -12.01
CA ALA A 129 6.67 -12.48 -12.46
C ALA A 129 6.02 -13.82 -12.88
N GLU A 130 4.75 -13.78 -13.33
CA GLU A 130 3.94 -14.95 -13.72
C GLU A 130 3.78 -16.03 -12.64
N LYS A 131 4.18 -15.74 -11.40
CA LYS A 131 4.21 -16.69 -10.27
C LYS A 131 3.46 -16.17 -9.04
N TYR A 132 3.21 -14.87 -8.95
CA TYR A 132 2.62 -14.26 -7.76
C TYR A 132 1.42 -13.41 -8.14
N LEU A 133 0.39 -13.44 -7.31
CA LEU A 133 -0.67 -12.45 -7.31
C LEU A 133 -0.53 -11.59 -6.06
N VAL A 134 -0.21 -10.31 -6.23
CA VAL A 134 -0.14 -9.35 -5.11
C VAL A 134 -1.42 -8.52 -5.07
N ALA A 135 -2.18 -8.68 -3.99
CA ALA A 135 -3.39 -7.92 -3.72
C ALA A 135 -3.12 -6.85 -2.64
N ASN A 136 -3.10 -5.59 -3.07
CA ASN A 136 -2.95 -4.43 -2.19
C ASN A 136 -4.30 -3.94 -1.69
N LEU A 137 -4.49 -3.86 -0.37
CA LEU A 137 -5.71 -3.34 0.26
C LEU A 137 -5.44 -2.21 1.26
N HIS A 138 -6.49 -1.44 1.52
CA HIS A 138 -6.56 -0.53 2.67
C HIS A 138 -7.97 -0.64 3.25
N ALA A 139 -8.15 -1.39 4.33
CA ALA A 139 -9.46 -1.58 4.96
C ALA A 139 -9.89 -0.35 5.77
N ASN A 140 -11.19 -0.22 6.04
CA ASN A 140 -11.72 0.77 6.96
C ASN A 140 -11.34 0.45 8.40
N HIS A 141 -11.42 1.46 9.26
CA HIS A 141 -11.29 1.27 10.69
C HIS A 141 -12.53 0.57 11.26
N GLY A 142 -12.35 -0.13 12.38
CA GLY A 142 -13.41 -0.85 13.07
C GLY A 142 -13.36 -2.33 12.76
N ARG A 143 -13.25 -3.15 13.80
CA ARG A 143 -12.94 -4.58 13.69
C ARG A 143 -13.91 -5.35 12.79
N GLU A 144 -15.21 -5.10 12.91
CA GLU A 144 -16.24 -5.81 12.13
C GLU A 144 -16.17 -5.44 10.64
N ASP A 145 -16.11 -4.14 10.32
CA ASP A 145 -16.00 -3.64 8.94
C ASP A 145 -14.69 -4.16 8.32
N ALA A 146 -13.57 -4.05 9.03
CA ALA A 146 -12.26 -4.48 8.54
C ALA A 146 -12.17 -6.00 8.31
N GLN A 147 -12.81 -6.82 9.16
CA GLN A 147 -12.84 -8.27 8.99
C GLN A 147 -13.61 -8.68 7.72
N LEU A 148 -14.78 -8.07 7.48
CA LEU A 148 -15.56 -8.32 6.27
C LEU A 148 -14.81 -7.85 5.01
N GLU A 149 -14.12 -6.71 5.11
CA GLU A 149 -13.30 -6.18 4.03
C GLU A 149 -12.07 -7.07 3.73
N LEU A 150 -11.45 -7.66 4.74
CA LEU A 150 -10.41 -8.68 4.59
C LEU A 150 -10.93 -9.93 3.87
N GLU A 151 -12.08 -10.47 4.30
CA GLU A 151 -12.69 -11.65 3.66
C GLU A 151 -13.01 -11.41 2.18
N ARG A 152 -13.57 -10.23 1.85
CA ARG A 152 -13.82 -9.80 0.47
C ARG A 152 -12.51 -9.66 -0.32
N SER A 153 -11.48 -9.11 0.30
CA SER A 153 -10.16 -8.95 -0.32
C SER A 153 -9.53 -10.30 -0.66
N ARG A 154 -9.57 -11.24 0.29
CA ARG A 154 -9.09 -12.61 0.09
C ARG A 154 -9.84 -13.30 -1.04
N ALA A 155 -11.17 -13.30 -1.00
CA ALA A 155 -11.99 -13.95 -2.02
C ALA A 155 -11.74 -13.37 -3.42
N PHE A 156 -11.58 -12.05 -3.53
CA PHE A 156 -11.23 -11.40 -4.80
C PHE A 156 -9.83 -11.80 -5.28
N ALA A 157 -8.84 -11.80 -4.38
CA ALA A 157 -7.47 -12.19 -4.74
C ALA A 157 -7.42 -13.64 -5.23
N GLU A 158 -7.98 -14.59 -4.48
CA GLU A 158 -8.02 -16.01 -4.88
C GLU A 158 -8.77 -16.24 -6.21
N ALA A 159 -9.83 -15.46 -6.48
CA ALA A 159 -10.53 -15.53 -7.76
C ALA A 159 -9.75 -14.90 -8.92
N ALA A 160 -8.88 -13.92 -8.64
CA ALA A 160 -8.06 -13.24 -9.63
C ALA A 160 -6.73 -13.97 -9.92
N SER A 161 -6.28 -14.84 -9.01
CA SER A 161 -5.07 -15.65 -9.22
C SER A 161 -5.26 -16.70 -10.31
N ARG A 162 -4.19 -16.93 -11.06
CA ARG A 162 -4.08 -18.08 -11.96
C ARG A 162 -3.65 -19.33 -11.20
N VAL A 163 -3.81 -20.48 -11.85
CA VAL A 163 -3.31 -21.76 -11.35
C VAL A 163 -1.81 -21.63 -11.05
N ASP A 164 -1.38 -22.15 -9.90
CA ASP A 164 0.00 -22.14 -9.38
C ASP A 164 0.57 -20.75 -9.00
N GLU A 165 -0.20 -19.65 -9.07
CA GLU A 165 0.22 -18.36 -8.52
C GLU A 165 0.14 -18.38 -6.98
N ILE A 166 1.19 -17.90 -6.32
CA ILE A 166 1.19 -17.64 -4.88
C ILE A 166 0.45 -16.34 -4.61
N VAL A 167 -0.61 -16.39 -3.80
CA VAL A 167 -1.40 -15.20 -3.42
C VAL A 167 -0.74 -14.47 -2.25
N VAL A 168 -0.58 -13.16 -2.39
CA VAL A 168 -0.05 -12.26 -1.38
C VAL A 168 -1.08 -11.18 -1.09
N LEU A 169 -1.58 -11.11 0.14
CA LEU A 169 -2.38 -9.99 0.63
C LEU A 169 -1.46 -9.01 1.36
N ALA A 170 -1.37 -7.77 0.91
CA ALA A 170 -0.50 -6.76 1.50
C ALA A 170 -1.23 -5.44 1.68
N GLY A 171 -0.99 -4.72 2.76
CA GLY A 171 -1.72 -3.48 3.00
C GLY A 171 -1.81 -3.02 4.43
N ASP A 172 -2.67 -2.03 4.60
CA ASP A 172 -3.20 -1.59 5.88
C ASP A 172 -4.55 -2.28 6.09
N PHE A 173 -4.57 -3.27 6.98
CA PHE A 173 -5.75 -4.10 7.24
C PHE A 173 -6.62 -3.50 8.34
N ASN A 174 -6.15 -2.47 9.06
CA ASN A 174 -6.84 -1.93 10.24
C ASN A 174 -7.24 -3.00 11.29
N LEU A 175 -6.49 -4.13 11.35
CA LEU A 175 -6.74 -5.28 12.23
C LEU A 175 -5.41 -5.77 12.81
N SER A 176 -5.29 -5.83 14.14
CA SER A 176 -4.07 -6.35 14.79
C SER A 176 -4.06 -7.87 15.02
N ASP A 177 -5.24 -8.48 15.12
CA ASP A 177 -5.41 -9.88 15.48
C ASP A 177 -6.01 -10.67 14.31
N ILE A 178 -5.25 -10.84 13.23
CA ILE A 178 -5.68 -11.58 12.05
C ILE A 178 -5.39 -13.07 12.22
N GLN A 179 -6.40 -13.90 11.95
CA GLN A 179 -6.21 -15.32 11.69
C GLN A 179 -6.81 -15.63 10.31
N LEU A 180 -5.96 -16.04 9.38
CA LEU A 180 -6.34 -16.34 8.01
C LEU A 180 -5.77 -17.70 7.63
N ASP A 181 -6.64 -18.71 7.60
CA ASP A 181 -6.24 -20.09 7.31
C ASP A 181 -5.57 -20.19 5.93
N GLY A 182 -4.45 -20.92 5.86
CA GLY A 182 -3.66 -21.07 4.64
C GLY A 182 -2.69 -19.90 4.35
N TYR A 183 -2.68 -18.87 5.19
CA TYR A 183 -1.75 -17.73 5.06
C TYR A 183 -0.70 -17.68 6.17
N SER A 184 0.41 -17.03 5.88
CA SER A 184 1.49 -16.78 6.84
C SER A 184 1.06 -15.95 8.05
N ASN A 185 1.87 -15.99 9.12
CA ASN A 185 1.60 -15.23 10.34
C ASN A 185 1.58 -13.70 10.11
N PRO A 186 0.67 -12.96 10.75
CA PRO A 186 0.62 -11.50 10.69
C PRO A 186 1.73 -10.83 11.52
N THR A 187 1.88 -9.52 11.35
CA THR A 187 2.54 -8.65 12.35
C THR A 187 1.63 -8.44 13.57
N THR A 188 2.15 -7.79 14.62
CA THR A 188 1.35 -7.33 15.76
C THR A 188 0.67 -5.97 15.52
N GLY A 189 1.00 -5.29 14.41
CA GLY A 189 0.42 -4.01 14.02
C GLY A 189 -0.83 -4.22 13.17
N ILE A 190 -1.25 -3.17 12.46
CA ILE A 190 -2.40 -3.23 11.53
C ILE A 190 -1.98 -3.34 10.05
N ASP A 191 -0.68 -3.21 9.78
CA ASP A 191 -0.08 -3.36 8.46
C ASP A 191 0.49 -4.78 8.33
N HIS A 192 0.18 -5.46 7.22
CA HIS A 192 0.56 -6.86 7.03
C HIS A 192 0.98 -7.16 5.60
N VAL A 193 1.82 -8.20 5.47
CA VAL A 193 2.03 -8.95 4.24
C VAL A 193 1.78 -10.42 4.59
N LEU A 194 0.68 -10.97 4.08
CA LEU A 194 0.23 -12.34 4.32
C LEU A 194 0.35 -13.14 3.03
N VAL A 195 0.97 -14.31 3.08
CA VAL A 195 1.28 -15.10 1.88
C VAL A 195 0.66 -16.48 2.00
N GLN A 196 -0.06 -16.89 0.95
CA GLN A 196 -0.74 -18.18 0.89
C GLN A 196 0.23 -19.32 0.61
N ASP A 197 0.20 -20.36 1.45
CA ASP A 197 0.83 -21.67 1.23
C ASP A 197 2.30 -21.66 0.75
N ALA A 198 3.06 -20.63 1.11
CA ALA A 198 4.47 -20.47 0.72
C ALA A 198 5.40 -20.31 1.93
N SER A 199 6.67 -20.65 1.72
CA SER A 199 7.71 -20.41 2.72
C SER A 199 8.06 -18.92 2.74
N VAL A 200 7.99 -18.30 3.93
CA VAL A 200 8.24 -16.88 4.11
C VAL A 200 9.09 -16.57 5.34
N SER A 201 9.78 -15.42 5.29
CA SER A 201 10.44 -14.87 6.48
C SER A 201 9.40 -14.48 7.53
N ALA A 202 9.83 -14.34 8.79
CA ALA A 202 9.04 -13.58 9.75
C ALA A 202 8.84 -12.14 9.20
N PRO A 203 7.66 -11.53 9.40
CA PRO A 203 7.42 -10.18 8.92
C PRO A 203 8.27 -9.18 9.69
N LEU A 204 8.96 -8.30 8.95
CA LEU A 204 9.81 -7.26 9.51
C LEU A 204 9.07 -5.93 9.49
N VAL A 205 8.65 -5.46 10.66
CA VAL A 205 8.16 -4.08 10.85
C VAL A 205 9.37 -3.16 11.00
N TRP A 206 9.47 -2.15 10.14
CA TRP A 206 10.63 -1.26 10.17
C TRP A 206 10.67 -0.41 11.45
N PRO A 207 11.81 -0.33 12.13
CA PRO A 207 11.94 0.46 13.35
C PRO A 207 11.92 1.97 13.04
N THR A 208 11.54 2.78 14.02
CA THR A 208 11.39 4.24 13.87
C THR A 208 12.66 4.91 13.34
N GLU A 209 13.83 4.48 13.81
CA GLU A 209 15.14 5.04 13.43
C GLU A 209 15.41 4.90 11.93
N ARG A 210 14.91 3.84 11.28
CA ARG A 210 15.07 3.61 9.84
C ARG A 210 14.25 4.58 9.00
N ARG A 211 13.19 5.15 9.58
CA ARG A 211 12.23 6.05 8.93
C ARG A 211 12.21 7.45 9.55
N GLU A 212 13.21 7.78 10.37
CA GLU A 212 13.39 9.14 10.87
C GLU A 212 14.20 9.98 9.87
N GLN A 213 13.71 11.18 9.58
CA GLN A 213 14.43 12.17 8.77
C GLN A 213 14.20 13.56 9.33
N ASN A 214 15.26 14.34 9.52
CA ASN A 214 15.19 15.73 9.95
C ASN A 214 14.34 15.94 11.23
N GLY A 215 14.42 15.01 12.19
CA GLY A 215 13.69 15.07 13.46
C GLY A 215 12.19 14.87 13.33
N VAL A 216 11.73 14.21 12.27
CA VAL A 216 10.37 13.68 12.14
C VAL A 216 10.39 12.22 11.73
N VAL A 217 9.36 11.48 12.11
CA VAL A 217 9.15 10.11 11.66
C VAL A 217 8.30 10.15 10.39
N LEU A 218 8.79 9.54 9.31
CA LEU A 218 8.04 9.44 8.07
C LEU A 218 6.85 8.49 8.27
N SER A 219 5.64 9.00 8.03
CA SER A 219 4.35 8.34 8.29
C SER A 219 4.15 7.98 9.77
N ASP A 220 2.91 7.93 10.21
CA ASP A 220 2.52 7.30 11.46
C ASP A 220 2.53 5.76 11.35
N HIS A 221 2.47 5.21 10.15
CA HIS A 221 2.67 3.79 9.87
C HIS A 221 4.13 3.44 9.61
N ALA A 222 4.52 2.21 9.94
CA ALA A 222 5.82 1.65 9.62
C ALA A 222 5.70 0.73 8.39
N PRO A 223 6.68 0.73 7.47
CA PRO A 223 6.75 -0.29 6.44
C PRO A 223 6.81 -1.70 7.05
N VAL A 224 6.16 -2.65 6.38
CA VAL A 224 6.24 -4.08 6.70
C VAL A 224 6.83 -4.81 5.51
N GLU A 225 7.78 -5.71 5.77
CA GLU A 225 8.51 -6.46 4.75
C GLU A 225 8.42 -7.97 5.01
N VAL A 226 8.22 -8.73 3.94
CA VAL A 226 8.28 -10.20 3.94
C VAL A 226 9.06 -10.68 2.72
N THR A 227 9.92 -11.68 2.92
CA THR A 227 10.61 -12.40 1.85
C THR A 227 9.91 -13.74 1.59
N ILE A 228 9.66 -14.08 0.32
CA ILE A 228 8.98 -15.32 -0.12
C ILE A 228 9.96 -16.19 -0.92
N TRP A 229 10.04 -17.49 -0.65
CA TRP A 229 10.93 -18.43 -1.35
C TRP A 229 10.18 -19.37 -2.31
#